data_AF-A0A9E0AWR8-F1
#
_entry.id   AF-A0A9E0AWR8-F1
#
_cell.length_a   1.000
_cell.length_b   1.000
_cell.length_c   1.000
_cell.angle_alpha   90.00
_cell.angle_beta   90.00
_cell.angle_gamma   90.00
#
_symmetry.space_group_name_H-M   'P 1'
#
loop_
_entity.id
_entity.type
_entity.pdbx_description
1 polymer ?
#
loop_
_entity_poly.entity_id
_entity_poly.type
_entity_poly.pdbx_seq_one_letter_code
_entity_poly.pdbx_strand_id
1 'polypeptide(L)'
;RKQFIFLSILIWTIYLMGGYIGFLALQETEHYGIKEAFTVLSAGSIGMIVTPGGIGAYAWLIQKTMLLYGLNEGIALAFGWILWLAQTAVILIGGLISFVALPYYNKRKNLAKR
;
A
#
# COMPACT_ATOMS: atom_id res chain seq x y z
N ARG A 1 9.59 8.13 -22.84
CA ARG A 1 10.55 8.47 -21.76
C ARG A 1 9.94 9.39 -20.69
N LYS A 2 9.37 10.56 -21.05
CA LYS A 2 8.73 11.48 -20.07
C LYS A 2 7.52 10.86 -19.33
N GLN A 3 6.66 10.13 -20.05
CA GLN A 3 5.49 9.44 -19.46
C GLN A 3 5.87 8.41 -18.39
N PHE A 4 6.93 7.62 -18.62
CA PHE A 4 7.41 6.64 -17.65
C PHE A 4 7.83 7.32 -16.34
N ILE A 5 8.67 8.36 -16.43
CA ILE A 5 9.14 9.11 -15.24
C ILE A 5 7.96 9.73 -14.49
N PHE A 6 7.02 10.36 -15.20
CA PHE A 6 5.83 10.94 -14.59
C PHE A 6 5.00 9.89 -13.85
N LEU A 7 4.73 8.75 -14.47
CA LEU A 7 3.97 7.66 -13.85
C LEU A 7 4.71 7.06 -12.65
N SER A 8 6.04 6.90 -12.73
CA SER A 8 6.84 6.42 -11.61
C SER A 8 6.74 7.36 -10.40
N ILE A 9 6.93 8.67 -10.61
CA ILE A 9 6.79 9.66 -9.54
C ILE A 9 5.37 9.63 -8.96
N LEU A 10 4.35 9.58 -9.82
CA LEU A 10 2.96 9.53 -9.40
C LEU A 10 2.68 8.31 -8.51
N ILE A 11 3.18 7.13 -8.88
CA ILE A 11 3.02 5.90 -8.07
C ILE A 11 3.65 6.09 -6.68
N TRP A 12 4.88 6.61 -6.60
CA TRP A 12 5.55 6.85 -5.33
C TRP A 12 4.84 7.90 -4.48
N THR A 13 4.31 8.97 -5.09
CA THR A 13 3.50 9.97 -4.39
C THR A 13 2.21 9.36 -3.83
N ILE A 14 1.52 8.50 -4.60
CA ILE A 14 0.32 7.81 -4.13
C ILE A 14 0.66 6.88 -2.96
N TYR A 15 1.76 6.14 -3.02
CA TYR A 15 2.21 5.30 -1.91
C TYR A 15 2.55 6.12 -0.65
N LEU A 16 3.23 7.25 -0.81
CA LEU A 16 3.52 8.17 0.29
C LEU A 16 2.23 8.71 0.91
N MET A 17 1.29 9.15 0.08
CA MET A 17 -0.02 9.61 0.52
C MET A 17 -0.82 8.51 1.21
N GLY A 18 -0.73 7.25 0.73
CA GLY A 18 -1.38 6.11 1.36
C GLY A 18 -0.87 5.86 2.78
N GLY A 19 0.45 5.93 2.99
CA GLY A 19 1.04 5.86 4.33
C GLY A 19 0.58 7.03 5.23
N TYR A 20 0.58 8.25 4.69
CA TYR A 20 0.12 9.44 5.42
C TYR A 20 -1.36 9.38 5.80
N ILE A 21 -2.25 9.00 4.88
CA ILE A 21 -3.67 8.80 5.17
C ILE A 21 -3.86 7.67 6.17
N GLY A 22 -3.02 6.64 6.12
CA GLY A 22 -3.02 5.57 7.11
C GLY A 22 -2.84 6.07 8.54
N PHE A 23 -2.06 7.13 8.77
CA PHE A 23 -1.91 7.72 10.11
C PHE A 23 -3.23 8.28 10.66
N LEU A 24 -4.17 8.66 9.80
CA LEU A 24 -5.49 9.14 10.19
C LEU A 24 -6.43 8.00 10.61
N ALA A 25 -6.00 6.73 10.51
CA ALA A 25 -6.80 5.58 10.90
C ALA A 25 -6.77 5.32 12.42
N LEU A 26 -5.77 5.84 13.14
CA LEU A 26 -5.62 5.66 14.58
C LEU A 26 -5.31 7.00 15.24
N GLN A 27 -5.99 7.30 16.35
CA GLN A 27 -5.79 8.53 17.12
C GLN A 27 -4.34 8.73 17.56
N GLU A 28 -3.66 7.64 17.92
CA GLU A 28 -2.25 7.65 18.35
C GLU A 28 -1.27 7.98 17.23
N THR A 29 -1.67 7.88 15.96
CA THR A 29 -0.81 8.16 14.81
C THR A 29 -1.15 9.45 14.08
N GLU A 30 -2.29 10.08 14.36
CA GLU A 30 -2.80 11.28 13.68
C GLU A 30 -1.85 12.49 13.69
N HIS A 31 -0.96 12.56 14.69
CA HIS A 31 0.02 13.65 14.84
C HIS A 31 1.25 13.49 13.92
N TYR A 32 1.46 12.32 13.32
CA TYR A 32 2.58 12.06 12.42
C TYR A 32 2.37 12.71 11.04
N GLY A 33 3.46 13.20 10.46
CA GLY A 33 3.46 13.96 9.23
C GLY A 33 4.03 13.21 8.03
N ILE A 34 4.34 13.97 6.99
CA ILE A 34 4.91 13.46 5.73
C ILE A 34 6.31 12.86 5.94
N LYS A 35 7.08 13.36 6.92
CA LYS A 35 8.44 12.87 7.20
C LYS A 35 8.40 11.43 7.69
N GLU A 36 7.50 11.14 8.62
CA GLU A 36 7.27 9.81 9.18
C GLU A 36 6.67 8.89 8.11
N ALA A 37 5.75 9.40 7.29
CA ALA A 37 5.19 8.65 6.17
C ALA A 37 6.27 8.22 5.17
N PHE A 38 7.29 9.04 4.94
CA PHE A 38 8.42 8.68 4.08
C PHE A 38 9.29 7.57 4.68
N THR A 39 9.49 7.57 6.00
CA THR A 39 10.18 6.49 6.71
C THR A 39 9.37 5.20 6.68
N VAL A 40 8.05 5.27 6.89
CA VAL A 40 7.11 4.15 6.72
C VAL A 40 7.18 3.60 5.31
N LEU A 41 7.15 4.46 4.29
CA LEU A 41 7.26 4.06 2.89
C LEU A 41 8.57 3.31 2.61
N SER A 42 9.69 3.82 3.15
CA SER A 42 11.01 3.23 2.97
C SER A 42 11.10 1.85 3.65
N ALA A 43 10.70 1.76 4.92
CA ALA A 43 10.69 0.51 5.68
C ALA A 43 9.71 -0.51 5.12
N GLY A 44 8.51 -0.07 4.73
CA GLY A 44 7.49 -0.89 4.10
C GLY A 44 7.94 -1.45 2.76
N SER A 45 8.65 -0.65 1.95
CA SER A 45 9.22 -1.13 0.68
C SER A 45 10.22 -2.27 0.89
N ILE A 46 11.06 -2.17 1.93
CA ILE A 46 11.96 -3.28 2.31
C ILE A 46 11.14 -4.48 2.78
N GLY A 47 10.11 -4.27 3.61
CA GLY A 47 9.24 -5.36 4.09
C GLY A 47 8.53 -6.13 2.99
N MET A 48 8.11 -5.45 1.92
CA MET A 48 7.52 -6.08 0.73
C MET A 48 8.49 -6.99 -0.03
N ILE A 49 9.80 -6.74 0.06
CA ILE A 49 10.84 -7.50 -0.64
C ILE A 49 11.29 -8.72 0.18
N VAL A 50 11.30 -8.60 1.52
CA VAL A 50 11.84 -9.63 2.42
C VAL A 50 11.01 -10.93 2.41
N THR A 51 9.69 -10.85 2.29
CA THR A 51 8.80 -12.02 2.18
C THR A 51 7.92 -11.93 0.94
N PRO A 52 7.42 -13.07 0.40
CA PRO A 52 6.47 -13.06 -0.71
C PRO A 52 5.25 -12.19 -0.38
N GLY A 53 5.09 -11.08 -1.11
CA GLY A 53 4.01 -10.12 -0.88
C GLY A 53 4.10 -9.35 0.44
N GLY A 54 5.23 -9.39 1.14
CA GLY A 54 5.48 -8.66 2.39
C GLY A 54 4.72 -9.15 3.61
N ILE A 55 4.03 -10.30 3.53
CA ILE A 55 3.24 -10.83 4.65
C ILE A 55 4.13 -11.02 5.88
N GLY A 56 3.72 -10.44 7.01
CA GLY A 56 4.45 -10.48 8.28
C GLY A 56 5.64 -9.51 8.33
N ALA A 57 6.58 -9.60 7.38
CA ALA A 57 7.78 -8.76 7.36
C ALA A 57 7.47 -7.27 7.22
N TYR A 58 6.46 -6.91 6.42
CA TYR A 58 5.98 -5.54 6.31
C TYR A 58 5.50 -5.01 7.67
N ALA A 59 4.56 -5.71 8.31
CA ALA A 59 3.99 -5.28 9.59
C ALA A 59 5.06 -5.20 10.68
N TRP A 60 5.99 -6.15 10.72
CA TRP A 60 7.09 -6.16 11.66
C TRP A 60 8.10 -5.01 11.44
N LEU A 61 8.47 -4.69 10.20
CA LEU A 61 9.37 -3.56 9.93
C LEU A 61 8.70 -2.22 10.22
N ILE A 62 7.41 -2.05 9.90
CA ILE A 62 6.66 -0.85 10.28
C ILE A 62 6.57 -0.74 11.80
N GLN A 63 6.33 -1.85 12.51
CA GLN A 63 6.34 -1.88 13.97
C GLN A 63 7.68 -1.35 14.50
N LYS A 64 8.81 -1.92 14.06
CA LYS A 64 10.15 -1.46 14.51
C LYS A 64 10.42 -0.01 14.15
N THR A 65 9.95 0.44 13.00
CA THR A 65 10.09 1.85 12.58
C THR A 65 9.30 2.79 13.48
N MET A 66 8.03 2.48 13.77
CA MET A 66 7.17 3.34 14.57
C MET A 66 7.51 3.33 16.07
N LEU A 67 8.12 2.25 16.56
CA LEU A 67 8.72 2.23 17.90
C LEU A 67 9.81 3.31 18.06
N LEU A 68 10.59 3.60 17.00
CA LEU A 68 11.59 4.67 17.01
C LEU A 68 10.97 6.07 17.09
N TYR A 69 9.71 6.21 16.67
CA TYR A 69 8.93 7.44 16.79
C TYR A 69 8.14 7.52 18.10
N GLY A 70 8.28 6.52 19.00
CA GLY A 70 7.65 6.51 20.31
C GLY A 70 6.26 5.89 20.35
N LEU A 71 5.78 5.28 19.25
CA LEU A 71 4.49 4.60 19.24
C LEU A 71 4.54 3.32 20.10
N ASN A 72 3.45 3.01 20.80
CA ASN A 72 3.36 1.77 21.58
C ASN A 72 3.51 0.52 20.67
N GLU A 73 4.20 -0.51 21.17
CA GLU A 73 4.51 -1.72 20.39
C GLU A 73 3.29 -2.41 19.76
N GLY A 74 2.21 -2.55 20.52
CA GLY A 74 0.98 -3.19 20.05
C GLY A 74 0.28 -2.36 18.97
N ILE A 75 0.27 -1.04 19.16
CA ILE A 75 -0.35 -0.09 18.23
C ILE A 75 0.48 0.01 16.94
N ALA A 76 1.81 0.02 17.06
CA ALA A 76 2.74 0.01 15.94
C ALA A 76 2.59 -1.25 15.08
N LEU A 77 2.41 -2.42 15.70
CA LEU A 77 2.16 -3.66 14.99
C LEU A 77 0.79 -3.64 14.28
N ALA A 78 -0.26 -3.19 14.99
CA ALA A 78 -1.59 -3.04 14.41
C ALA A 78 -1.59 -2.08 13.22
N PHE A 79 -0.89 -0.95 13.33
CA PHE A 79 -0.71 0.03 12.27
C PHE A 79 -0.06 -0.59 11.01
N GLY A 80 1.04 -1.34 11.20
CA GLY A 80 1.69 -2.05 10.10
C GLY A 80 0.76 -3.05 9.39
N TRP A 81 -0.08 -3.76 10.14
CA TRP A 81 -1.09 -4.67 9.57
C TRP A 81 -2.20 -3.93 8.85
N ILE A 82 -2.69 -2.80 9.38
CA ILE A 82 -3.72 -1.98 8.74
C ILE A 82 -3.24 -1.51 7.37
N LEU A 83 -2.02 -0.97 7.30
CA LEU A 83 -1.43 -0.50 6.03
C LEU A 83 -1.31 -1.64 5.01
N TRP A 84 -0.76 -2.78 5.43
CA TRP A 84 -0.59 -3.94 4.55
C TRP A 84 -1.94 -4.50 4.08
N LEU A 85 -2.90 -4.67 4.99
CA LEU A 85 -4.24 -5.17 4.67
C LEU A 85 -4.99 -4.23 3.74
N ALA A 86 -4.91 -2.92 3.95
CA ALA A 86 -5.55 -1.94 3.08
C ALA A 86 -5.01 -2.06 1.65
N GLN A 87 -3.69 -2.14 1.49
CA GLN A 87 -3.08 -2.32 0.18
C GLN A 87 -3.46 -3.67 -0.46
N THR A 88 -3.38 -4.77 0.29
CA THR A 88 -3.75 -6.11 -0.22
C THR A 88 -5.23 -6.18 -0.59
N ALA A 89 -6.12 -5.56 0.18
CA ALA A 89 -7.54 -5.50 -0.12
C ALA A 89 -7.80 -4.78 -1.45
N VAL A 90 -7.14 -3.65 -1.70
CA VAL A 90 -7.25 -2.93 -2.98
C VAL A 90 -6.81 -3.82 -4.15
N ILE A 91 -5.69 -4.54 -4.00
CA ILE A 91 -5.19 -5.45 -5.04
C ILE A 91 -6.17 -6.61 -5.28
N LEU A 92 -6.69 -7.23 -4.22
CA LEU A 92 -7.63 -8.35 -4.33
C LEU A 92 -8.94 -7.90 -4.97
N ILE A 93 -9.54 -6.80 -4.50
CA ILE A 93 -10.81 -6.27 -5.03
C ILE A 93 -10.63 -5.85 -6.49
N GLY A 94 -9.61 -5.05 -6.79
CA GLY A 94 -9.32 -4.60 -8.16
C GLY A 94 -9.00 -5.76 -9.10
N GLY A 95 -8.27 -6.76 -8.61
CA GLY A 95 -7.96 -7.99 -9.34
C GLY A 95 -9.21 -8.80 -9.66
N LEU A 96 -10.10 -9.02 -8.67
CA LEU A 96 -11.37 -9.74 -8.87
C LEU A 96 -12.29 -9.01 -9.86
N ILE A 97 -12.43 -7.69 -9.73
CA ILE A 97 -13.21 -6.88 -10.68
C ILE A 97 -12.65 -7.04 -12.09
N SER A 98 -11.32 -6.95 -12.26
CA SER A 98 -10.66 -7.11 -13.54
C SER A 98 -10.84 -8.52 -14.12
N PHE A 99 -10.79 -9.54 -13.27
CA PHE A 99 -10.98 -10.94 -13.67
C PHE A 99 -12.37 -11.20 -14.26
N VAL A 100 -13.42 -10.55 -13.73
CA VAL A 100 -14.78 -10.65 -14.27
C VAL A 100 -14.96 -9.74 -15.48
N ALA A 101 -14.42 -8.52 -15.43
CA ALA A 101 -14.57 -7.53 -16.49
C ALA A 101 -13.90 -7.96 -17.81
N LEU A 102 -12.68 -8.50 -17.75
CA LEU A 102 -11.89 -8.82 -18.94
C LEU A 102 -12.59 -9.82 -19.89
N PRO A 103 -13.11 -10.98 -19.44
CA PRO A 103 -13.88 -11.89 -20.30
C PRO A 103 -15.13 -11.24 -20.87
N TYR A 104 -15.84 -10.42 -20.09
CA TYR A 104 -17.05 -9.75 -20.52
C TYR A 104 -16.79 -8.74 -21.65
N TYR A 105 -15.76 -7.89 -21.50
CA TYR A 105 -15.36 -6.93 -22.51
C TYR A 105 -14.75 -7.61 -23.76
N ASN A 106 -13.95 -8.67 -23.58
CA ASN A 106 -13.37 -9.40 -24.70
C ASN A 106 -14.42 -10.17 -25.52
N LYS A 107 -15.47 -10.71 -24.90
CA LYS A 107 -16.61 -11.32 -25.62
C LYS A 107 -17.36 -10.30 -26.47
N ARG A 108 -17.64 -9.10 -25.95
CA ARG A 108 -18.31 -8.02 -26.70
C ARG A 108 -17.47 -7.56 -27.90
N LYS A 109 -16.14 -7.43 -27.75
CA LYS A 109 -15.25 -7.05 -28.85
C LYS A 109 -15.18 -8.09 -29.96
N ASN A 110 -15.23 -9.38 -29.62
CA ASN A 110 -15.24 -10.46 -30.62
C ASN A 110 -16.59 -10.61 -31.33
N LEU A 111 -17.71 -10.33 -30.65
CA LEU A 111 -19.04 -10.30 -31.27
C LEU A 111 -19.21 -9.10 -32.22
N ALA A 112 -18.66 -7.93 -31.88
CA ALA A 112 -18.68 -6.75 -32.75
C ALA A 112 -17.71 -6.83 -33.95
N LYS A 113 -16.82 -7.83 -33.97
CA LYS A 113 -15.87 -8.09 -35.07
C LYS A 113 -16.33 -9.19 -36.05
N ARG A 114 -17.40 -9.91 -35.70
CA ARG A 114 -18.08 -10.88 -36.58
C ARG A 114 -19.25 -10.19 -37.27
#